data_AF-A0A8J5N3G5-F1
#
_entry.id   AF-A0A8J5N3G5-F1
#
_cell.length_a   1.000
_cell.length_b   1.000
_cell.length_c   1.000
_cell.angle_alpha   90.00
_cell.angle_beta   90.00
_cell.angle_gamma   90.00
#
_symmetry.space_group_name_H-M   'P 1'
#
loop_
_entity.id
_entity.type
_entity.pdbx_description
1 polymer ?
#
loop_
_entity_poly.entity_id
_entity_poly.type
_entity_poly.pdbx_seq_one_letter_code
_entity_poly.pdbx_strand_id
1 'polypeptide(L)'
;MKVQPQRHVRPPRTRANLPDVITSRCKIIGYHEAGKGIREISHLLGISRDTVRLWVRRYEEEGHVLTMPRPGRPRVTTPGADQQIQRAAERAPLLT
;
A
#
# COMPACT_ATOMS: atom_id res chain seq x y z
N MET A 1 -22.13 -33.41 6.62
CA MET A 1 -22.61 -32.00 6.60
C MET A 1 -21.61 -31.17 5.80
N LYS A 2 -21.98 -30.68 4.61
CA LYS A 2 -21.07 -29.88 3.78
C LYS A 2 -21.12 -28.43 4.26
N VAL A 3 -20.10 -28.01 5.02
CA VAL A 3 -19.91 -26.60 5.40
C VAL A 3 -19.53 -25.85 4.14
N GLN A 4 -20.43 -25.02 3.63
CA GLN A 4 -20.14 -24.15 2.47
C GLN A 4 -19.11 -23.11 2.91
N PRO A 5 -17.99 -22.91 2.17
CA PRO A 5 -17.05 -21.86 2.50
C PRO A 5 -17.74 -20.51 2.25
N GLN A 6 -17.86 -19.70 3.30
CA GLN A 6 -18.38 -18.34 3.23
C GLN A 6 -17.64 -17.57 2.13
N ARG A 7 -18.33 -17.23 1.03
CA ARG A 7 -17.77 -16.41 -0.04
C ARG A 7 -17.54 -15.01 0.52
N HIS A 8 -16.29 -14.67 0.81
CA HIS A 8 -15.91 -13.31 1.19
C HIS A 8 -16.09 -12.38 -0.03
N VAL A 9 -17.25 -11.73 -0.11
CA VAL A 9 -17.53 -10.69 -1.11
C VAL A 9 -16.65 -9.49 -0.80
N ARG A 10 -15.83 -9.05 -1.76
CA ARG A 10 -14.98 -7.87 -1.58
C ARG A 10 -15.85 -6.61 -1.62
N PRO A 11 -15.86 -5.78 -0.58
CA PRO A 11 -16.60 -4.53 -0.60
C PRO A 11 -16.04 -3.57 -1.67
N PRO A 12 -16.86 -2.63 -2.18
CA PRO A 12 -16.42 -1.62 -3.14
C PRO A 12 -15.31 -0.75 -2.54
N ARG A 13 -14.28 -0.43 -3.34
CA ARG A 13 -13.15 0.42 -2.96
C ARG A 13 -13.56 1.91 -2.93
N THR A 14 -14.51 2.28 -2.10
CA THR A 14 -14.89 3.70 -1.92
C THR A 14 -14.10 4.28 -0.76
N ARG A 15 -13.45 5.44 -0.96
CA ARG A 15 -12.58 6.11 0.04
C ARG A 15 -13.30 6.57 1.33
N ALA A 16 -14.63 6.53 1.37
CA ALA A 16 -15.42 7.27 2.36
C ALA A 16 -15.79 6.49 3.64
N ASN A 17 -15.52 5.18 3.75
CA ASN A 17 -15.90 4.37 4.93
C ASN A 17 -14.93 3.20 5.16
N LEU A 18 -13.64 3.44 5.01
CA LEU A 18 -12.62 2.43 5.27
C LEU A 18 -12.13 2.62 6.72
N PRO A 19 -12.24 1.62 7.63
CA PRO A 19 -11.48 1.68 8.87
C PRO A 19 -10.04 1.98 8.49
N ASP A 20 -9.43 2.93 9.21
CA ASP A 20 -8.11 3.45 8.88
C ASP A 20 -7.17 2.29 8.49
N VAL A 21 -6.67 2.36 7.25
CA VAL A 21 -5.91 1.26 6.64
C VAL A 21 -4.71 0.92 7.51
N ILE A 22 -4.18 1.90 8.24
CA ILE A 22 -3.10 1.74 9.21
C ILE A 22 -3.62 0.95 10.42
N THR A 23 -4.76 1.34 11.01
CA THR A 23 -5.41 0.61 12.11
C THR A 23 -5.60 -0.89 11.82
N SER A 24 -6.05 -1.27 10.61
CA SER A 24 -6.18 -2.70 10.25
C SER A 24 -4.84 -3.44 10.22
N ARG A 25 -3.76 -2.77 9.78
CA ARG A 25 -2.40 -3.35 9.76
C ARG A 25 -1.85 -3.49 11.17
N CYS A 26 -2.02 -2.47 12.01
CA CYS A 26 -1.63 -2.51 13.42
C CYS A 26 -2.29 -3.70 14.14
N LYS A 27 -3.58 -3.94 13.89
CA LYS A 27 -4.28 -5.10 14.45
C LYS A 27 -3.67 -6.43 14.01
N ILE A 28 -3.34 -6.58 12.72
CA ILE A 28 -2.68 -7.79 12.20
C ILE A 28 -1.36 -8.04 12.95
N ILE A 29 -0.52 -7.02 13.07
CA ILE A 29 0.79 -7.12 13.73
C ILE A 29 0.63 -7.37 15.23
N GLY A 30 -0.27 -6.68 15.91
CA GLY A 30 -0.51 -6.91 17.34
C GLY A 30 -0.94 -8.34 17.66
N TYR A 31 -1.80 -8.96 16.82
CA TYR A 31 -2.13 -10.39 16.99
C TYR A 31 -0.98 -11.32 16.63
N HIS A 32 -0.15 -10.96 15.64
CA HIS A 32 1.03 -11.73 15.28
C HIS A 32 2.06 -11.74 16.42
N GLU A 33 2.34 -10.58 17.03
CA GLU A 33 3.22 -10.44 18.20
C GLU A 33 2.67 -11.17 19.42
N ALA A 34 1.35 -11.28 19.56
CA ALA A 34 0.69 -12.12 20.56
C ALA A 34 0.77 -13.65 20.26
N GLY A 35 1.49 -14.06 19.21
CA GLY A 35 1.73 -15.46 18.86
C GLY A 35 0.56 -16.15 18.13
N LYS A 36 -0.42 -15.39 17.62
CA LYS A 36 -1.55 -15.97 16.87
C LYS A 36 -1.13 -16.42 15.47
N GLY A 37 -1.66 -17.56 15.05
CA GLY A 37 -1.40 -18.07 13.71
C GLY A 37 -2.09 -17.26 12.62
N ILE A 38 -1.51 -17.19 11.42
CA ILE A 38 -2.08 -16.48 10.26
C ILE A 38 -3.54 -16.83 9.97
N ARG A 39 -3.93 -18.11 10.16
CA ARG A 39 -5.31 -18.57 9.95
C ARG A 39 -6.27 -17.99 10.99
N GLU A 40 -5.84 -17.93 12.24
CA GLU A 40 -6.62 -17.38 13.35
C GLU A 40 -6.82 -15.86 13.16
N ILE A 41 -5.75 -15.14 12.84
CA ILE A 41 -5.79 -13.69 12.57
C ILE A 41 -6.75 -13.39 11.42
N SER A 42 -6.69 -14.18 10.35
CA SER A 42 -7.59 -14.04 9.20
C SER A 42 -9.06 -14.21 9.59
N HIS A 43 -9.36 -15.19 10.44
CA HIS A 43 -10.72 -15.42 10.91
C HIS A 43 -11.21 -14.32 11.86
N LEU A 44 -10.37 -13.89 12.81
CA LEU A 44 -10.68 -12.86 13.80
C LEU A 44 -10.95 -11.49 13.16
N LEU A 45 -10.16 -11.12 12.15
CA LEU A 45 -10.27 -9.80 11.51
C LEU A 45 -11.13 -9.80 10.25
N GLY A 46 -11.54 -10.97 9.74
CA GLY A 46 -12.24 -11.08 8.46
C GLY A 46 -11.39 -10.66 7.26
N ILE A 47 -10.06 -10.69 7.41
CA ILE A 47 -9.08 -10.29 6.39
C ILE A 47 -8.56 -11.54 5.67
N SER A 48 -8.25 -11.43 4.38
CA SER A 48 -7.72 -12.55 3.62
C SER A 48 -6.37 -13.04 4.18
N ARG A 49 -6.15 -14.36 4.20
CA ARG A 49 -4.89 -14.97 4.66
C ARG A 49 -3.67 -14.40 3.94
N ASP A 50 -3.80 -14.08 2.65
CA ASP A 50 -2.71 -13.52 1.85
C ASP A 50 -2.36 -12.09 2.28
N THR A 51 -3.37 -11.29 2.65
CA THR A 51 -3.16 -9.95 3.23
C THR A 51 -2.47 -10.04 4.59
N VAL A 52 -2.86 -10.99 5.44
CA VAL A 52 -2.19 -11.22 6.73
C VAL A 52 -0.72 -11.60 6.51
N ARG A 53 -0.44 -12.59 5.64
CA ARG A 53 0.94 -12.98 5.29
C ARG A 53 1.77 -11.82 4.75
N LEU A 54 1.19 -11.02 3.84
CA LEU A 54 1.86 -9.87 3.25
C LEU A 54 2.32 -8.89 4.33
N TRP A 55 1.46 -8.57 5.29
CA TRP A 55 1.77 -7.58 6.32
C TRP A 55 2.72 -8.12 7.39
N VAL A 56 2.58 -9.39 7.79
CA VAL A 56 3.55 -10.03 8.68
C VAL A 56 4.95 -10.00 8.06
N ARG A 57 5.07 -10.46 6.80
CA ARG A 57 6.35 -10.46 6.09
C ARG A 57 6.95 -9.05 5.96
N ARG A 58 6.14 -8.07 5.57
CA ARG A 58 6.62 -6.68 5.46
C ARG A 58 7.04 -6.10 6.80
N TYR A 59 6.36 -6.45 7.87
CA TYR A 59 6.74 -5.99 9.20
C TYR A 59 8.05 -6.63 9.66
N GLU A 60 8.28 -7.91 9.37
CA GLU A 60 9.56 -8.58 9.62
C GLU A 60 10.70 -7.97 8.78
N GLU A 61 10.43 -7.54 7.53
CA GLU A 61 11.43 -6.96 6.63
C GLU A 61 11.69 -5.44 6.91
N GLU A 62 10.65 -4.65 7.11
CA GLU A 62 10.71 -3.17 7.19
C GLU A 62 10.63 -2.62 8.63
N GLY A 63 10.10 -3.40 9.58
CA GLY A 63 9.92 -2.98 10.99
C GLY A 63 8.79 -1.97 11.24
N HIS A 64 7.98 -1.62 10.22
CA HIS A 64 6.87 -0.69 10.37
C HIS A 64 5.65 -1.06 9.51
N VAL A 65 4.47 -0.56 9.89
CA VAL A 65 3.21 -0.77 9.14
C VAL A 65 2.86 0.36 8.16
N LEU A 66 3.73 1.36 8.07
CA LEU A 66 3.54 2.52 7.21
C LEU A 66 3.74 2.14 5.73
N THR A 67 3.06 2.86 4.85
CA THR A 67 3.33 2.74 3.42
C THR A 67 4.44 3.70 3.06
N MET A 68 5.59 3.16 2.62
CA MET A 68 6.68 3.98 2.12
C MET A 68 6.26 4.78 0.87
N PRO A 69 6.76 6.01 0.72
CA PRO A 69 6.59 6.76 -0.52
C PRO A 69 7.19 5.94 -1.67
N ARG A 70 6.43 5.81 -2.76
CA ARG A 70 6.92 5.11 -3.94
C ARG A 70 7.89 6.02 -4.67
N PRO A 71 9.10 5.54 -5.03
CA PRO A 71 9.95 6.31 -5.92
C PRO A 71 9.20 6.54 -7.23
N GLY A 72 9.14 7.80 -7.66
CA GLY A 72 8.59 8.16 -8.96
C GLY A 72 9.47 7.64 -10.10
N ARG A 73 9.06 7.90 -11.33
CA ARG A 73 9.92 7.65 -12.50
C ARG A 73 11.23 8.45 -12.33
N PRO A 74 12.42 7.81 -12.44
CA PRO A 74 13.69 8.52 -12.39
C PRO A 74 13.71 9.66 -13.42
N ARG A 75 14.30 10.80 -13.03
CA ARG A 75 14.45 11.94 -13.94
C ARG A 75 15.52 11.61 -14.98
N VAL A 76 15.20 11.87 -16.24
CA VAL A 76 16.15 11.75 -17.36
C VAL A 76 16.96 13.04 -17.52
N THR A 77 16.37 14.18 -17.19
CA THR A 77 17.02 15.48 -17.33
C THR A 77 17.84 15.84 -16.09
N THR A 78 18.99 16.46 -16.32
CA THR A 78 19.80 17.10 -15.28
C THR A 78 19.30 18.53 -15.02
N PRO A 79 19.59 19.14 -13.85
CA PRO A 79 19.19 20.52 -13.57
C PRO A 79 19.71 21.53 -14.60
N GLY A 80 20.90 21.30 -15.18
CA GLY A 80 21.44 22.15 -16.24
C GLY A 80 20.69 22.01 -17.56
N ALA A 81 20.28 20.79 -17.91
CA ALA A 81 19.42 20.55 -19.07
C ALA A 81 18.05 21.20 -18.89
N ASP A 82 17.46 21.14 -17.69
CA ASP A 82 16.19 21.82 -17.39
C ASP A 82 16.31 23.34 -17.57
N GLN A 83 17.41 23.95 -17.10
CA GLN A 83 17.66 25.38 -17.30
C GLN A 83 17.82 25.74 -18.78
N GLN A 84 18.47 24.89 -19.57
CA GLN A 84 18.59 25.09 -21.01
C GLN A 84 17.25 24.97 -21.72
N ILE A 85 16.43 23.97 -21.36
CA ILE A 85 15.06 23.79 -21.89
C ILE A 85 14.21 25.00 -21.54
N GLN A 86 14.27 25.47 -20.29
CA GLN A 86 13.53 26.64 -19.83
C GLN A 86 13.93 27.90 -20.61
N ARG A 87 15.23 28.17 -20.75
CA ARG A 87 15.74 29.29 -21.55
C ARG A 87 15.36 29.20 -23.03
N ALA A 88 15.36 27.99 -23.59
CA ALA A 88 14.94 27.76 -24.96
C ALA A 88 13.44 28.08 -25.14
N ALA A 89 12.60 27.66 -24.18
CA ALA A 89 11.16 27.95 -24.17
C ALA A 89 10.86 29.45 -23.97
N GLU A 90 11.65 30.16 -23.17
CA GLU A 90 11.52 31.62 -22.98
C GLU A 90 11.91 32.41 -24.25
N ARG A 91 12.95 31.96 -24.96
CA ARG A 91 13.45 32.63 -26.18
C ARG A 91 12.58 32.41 -27.40
N ALA A 92 11.94 31.24 -27.48
CA ALA A 92 11.02 30.88 -28.54
C ALA A 92 9.77 30.30 -27.88
N PRO A 93 8.85 31.15 -27.38
CA PRO A 93 7.58 30.65 -26.89
C PRO A 93 6.94 29.85 -28.03
N LEU A 94 6.54 28.61 -27.74
CA LEU A 94 5.94 27.68 -28.72
C LEU A 94 4.50 28.09 -29.11
N LEU A 95 4.26 29.40 -29.27
CA LEU A 95 2.98 29.99 -29.63
C LEU A 95 3.04 30.44 -31.09
N THR A 96 2.44 29.62 -31.95
CA THR A 96 1.71 30.04 -33.15
C THR A 96 0.30 29.49 -32.98
#